data_AF-A0A2V1MVW0-F1
#
_entry.id   AF-A0A2V1MVW0-F1
#
_cell.length_a   1.000
_cell.length_b   1.000
_cell.length_c   1.000
_cell.angle_alpha   90.00
_cell.angle_beta   90.00
_cell.angle_gamma   90.00
#
_symmetry.space_group_name_H-M   'P 1'
#
loop_
_entity.id
_entity.type
_entity.pdbx_description
1 polymer ?
#
loop_
_entity_poly.entity_id
_entity_poly.type
_entity_poly.pdbx_seq_one_letter_code
_entity_poly.pdbx_strand_id
1 'polypeptide(L)'
;KSKFDKFFEYGALIPWILPGTLIALGLMFTYNIPHLILFNLVLVGTVIILLIAYTIQKLPFSYRMIRAVFFSIDNDMEEAARSMGASSFYTMVRVIIPYILPVVLSVVVLNFNSLLSDYDLSVFLYHPLFQPLGIVIKQSTDETATLNAQAMMFVYSVILMIMSSAALYLSSLFQGKRGKR
;
A
#
# COMPACT_ATOMS: atom_id res chain seq x y z
N LYS A 1 -13.05 6.12 -25.04
CA LYS A 1 -13.12 6.07 -23.56
C LYS A 1 -14.53 6.42 -23.12
N SER A 2 -15.22 5.50 -22.45
CA SER A 2 -16.58 5.70 -21.95
C SER A 2 -16.61 6.81 -20.89
N LYS A 3 -17.75 7.49 -20.72
CA LYS A 3 -17.96 8.45 -19.61
C LYS A 3 -17.75 7.77 -18.24
N PHE A 4 -18.06 6.48 -18.14
CA PHE A 4 -17.89 5.68 -16.93
C PHE A 4 -16.41 5.49 -16.55
N ASP A 5 -15.54 5.24 -17.53
CA ASP A 5 -14.10 5.05 -17.30
C ASP A 5 -13.48 6.30 -16.66
N LYS A 6 -13.88 7.49 -17.14
CA LYS A 6 -13.40 8.76 -16.59
C LYS A 6 -13.88 8.95 -15.15
N PHE A 7 -15.15 8.66 -14.86
CA PHE A 7 -15.69 8.79 -13.51
C PHE A 7 -14.95 7.88 -12.51
N PHE A 8 -14.72 6.62 -12.88
CA PHE A 8 -13.97 5.67 -12.04
C PHE A 8 -12.51 6.12 -11.87
N GLU A 9 -11.87 6.59 -12.93
CA GLU A 9 -10.49 7.10 -12.89
C GLU A 9 -10.35 8.29 -11.93
N TYR A 10 -11.29 9.24 -11.94
CA TYR A 10 -11.30 10.34 -10.98
C TYR A 10 -11.61 9.89 -9.55
N GLY A 11 -12.58 8.98 -9.38
CA GLY A 11 -12.95 8.42 -8.08
C GLY A 11 -11.78 7.71 -7.39
N ALA A 12 -11.01 6.92 -8.15
CA ALA A 12 -9.84 6.20 -7.66
C ALA A 12 -8.69 7.13 -7.24
N LEU A 13 -8.68 8.40 -7.68
CA LEU A 13 -7.66 9.39 -7.33
C LEU A 13 -8.04 10.25 -6.11
N ILE A 14 -9.30 10.20 -5.65
CA ILE A 14 -9.78 10.98 -4.49
C ILE A 14 -8.87 10.80 -3.26
N PRO A 15 -8.48 9.58 -2.85
CA PRO A 15 -7.65 9.41 -1.66
C PRO A 15 -6.27 10.07 -1.77
N TRP A 16 -5.76 10.30 -2.98
CA TRP A 16 -4.46 10.95 -3.17
C TRP A 16 -4.52 12.46 -2.93
N ILE A 17 -5.70 13.07 -3.06
CA ILE A 17 -5.91 14.51 -2.82
C ILE A 17 -6.08 14.79 -1.31
N LEU A 18 -6.56 13.79 -0.57
CA LEU A 18 -6.80 13.92 0.87
C LEU A 18 -5.51 13.69 1.68
N PRO A 19 -5.17 14.56 2.63
CA PRO A 19 -4.17 14.27 3.63
C PRO A 19 -4.48 12.96 4.37
N GLY A 20 -3.45 12.19 4.70
CA GLY A 20 -3.60 10.93 5.45
C GLY A 20 -4.40 11.14 6.74
N THR A 21 -4.09 12.20 7.49
CA THR A 21 -4.80 12.58 8.71
C THR A 21 -6.31 12.77 8.51
N LEU A 22 -6.77 13.35 7.40
CA LEU A 22 -8.20 13.51 7.10
C LEU A 22 -8.87 12.18 6.78
N ILE A 23 -8.17 11.29 6.07
CA ILE A 23 -8.65 9.92 5.84
C ILE A 23 -8.80 9.20 7.18
N ALA A 24 -7.80 9.32 8.06
CA ALA A 24 -7.79 8.69 9.38
C ALA A 24 -8.96 9.17 10.24
N LEU A 25 -9.15 10.49 10.35
CA LEU A 25 -10.23 11.11 11.12
C LEU A 25 -11.60 10.77 10.53
N GLY A 26 -11.74 10.78 9.19
CA GLY A 26 -12.98 10.39 8.53
C GLY A 26 -13.38 8.95 8.85
N LEU A 27 -12.43 8.01 8.78
CA LEU A 27 -12.65 6.62 9.18
C LEU A 27 -12.94 6.49 10.67
N MET A 28 -12.19 7.19 11.52
CA MET A 28 -12.39 7.17 12.97
C MET A 28 -13.79 7.65 13.35
N PHE A 29 -14.23 8.81 12.86
CA PHE A 29 -15.57 9.35 13.17
C PHE A 29 -16.69 8.56 12.51
N THR A 30 -16.44 7.93 11.38
CA THR A 30 -17.45 7.08 10.74
C THR A 30 -17.62 5.79 11.54
N TYR A 31 -16.54 5.12 11.92
CA TYR A 31 -16.57 3.77 12.49
C TYR A 31 -16.34 3.70 14.01
N ASN A 32 -16.49 4.81 14.72
CA ASN A 32 -16.49 4.86 16.20
C ASN A 32 -17.84 4.44 16.81
N ILE A 33 -18.90 4.35 16.01
CA ILE A 33 -20.22 3.86 16.40
C ILE A 33 -20.51 2.49 15.79
N PRO A 34 -21.37 1.67 16.43
CA PRO A 34 -21.83 0.42 15.86
C PRO A 34 -22.54 0.62 14.52
N HIS A 35 -22.15 -0.15 13.50
CA HIS A 35 -22.79 -0.12 12.18
C HIS A 35 -23.49 -1.43 11.86
N LEU A 36 -24.72 -1.35 11.36
CA LEU A 36 -25.52 -2.52 10.93
C LEU A 36 -24.80 -3.37 9.87
N ILE A 37 -24.10 -2.72 8.94
CA ILE A 37 -23.33 -3.38 7.86
C ILE A 37 -22.17 -4.21 8.44
N LEU A 38 -21.65 -3.82 9.60
CA LEU A 38 -20.58 -4.49 10.32
C LEU A 38 -21.10 -5.35 11.47
N PHE A 39 -22.35 -5.82 11.38
CA PHE A 39 -22.97 -6.65 12.44
C PHE A 39 -22.95 -5.96 13.81
N ASN A 40 -23.11 -4.64 13.83
CA ASN A 40 -23.09 -3.79 15.01
C ASN A 40 -21.73 -3.75 15.75
N LEU A 41 -20.64 -3.97 15.02
CA LEU A 41 -19.26 -3.86 15.54
C LEU A 41 -18.70 -2.44 15.36
N VAL A 42 -17.81 -2.06 16.28
CA VAL A 42 -17.00 -0.84 16.22
C VAL A 42 -15.61 -1.22 15.70
N LEU A 43 -15.12 -0.52 14.67
CA LEU A 43 -13.80 -0.81 14.10
C LEU A 43 -12.68 -0.02 14.75
N VAL A 44 -12.98 1.13 15.36
CA VAL A 44 -11.96 1.95 16.04
C VAL A 44 -11.30 1.14 17.14
N GLY A 45 -9.97 1.21 17.19
CA GLY A 45 -9.16 0.43 18.11
C GLY A 45 -8.87 -1.00 17.63
N THR A 46 -9.33 -1.43 16.46
CA THR A 46 -8.96 -2.72 15.85
C THR A 46 -7.80 -2.56 14.85
N VAL A 47 -7.07 -3.64 14.54
CA VAL A 47 -6.04 -3.62 13.48
C VAL A 47 -6.68 -3.45 12.08
N ILE A 48 -7.95 -3.82 11.94
CA ILE A 48 -8.68 -3.82 10.66
C ILE A 48 -8.87 -2.39 10.13
N ILE A 49 -9.21 -1.42 10.99
CA ILE A 49 -9.44 -0.05 10.54
C ILE A 49 -8.17 0.59 9.99
N LEU A 50 -7.01 0.31 10.60
CA LEU A 50 -5.72 0.79 10.12
C LEU A 50 -5.35 0.15 8.77
N LEU A 51 -5.60 -1.16 8.62
CA LEU A 51 -5.40 -1.85 7.34
C LEU A 51 -6.25 -1.26 6.22
N ILE A 52 -7.53 -0.94 6.51
CA ILE A 52 -8.42 -0.27 5.56
C ILE A 52 -7.86 1.12 5.21
N ALA A 53 -7.41 1.90 6.19
CA ALA A 53 -6.85 3.22 5.97
C ALA A 53 -5.61 3.19 5.07
N TYR A 54 -4.67 2.28 5.34
CA TYR A 54 -3.50 2.04 4.49
C TYR A 54 -3.88 1.63 3.08
N THR A 55 -4.88 0.76 2.94
CA THR A 55 -5.37 0.33 1.63
C THR A 55 -5.91 1.51 0.85
N ILE A 56 -6.80 2.32 1.45
CA ILE A 56 -7.38 3.50 0.83
C ILE A 56 -6.30 4.49 0.38
N GLN A 57 -5.31 4.75 1.23
CA GLN A 57 -4.24 5.71 0.93
C GLN A 57 -3.30 5.22 -0.17
N LYS A 58 -2.96 3.92 -0.22
CA LYS A 58 -2.01 3.37 -1.20
C LYS A 58 -2.66 2.90 -2.51
N LEU A 59 -3.99 2.78 -2.55
CA LEU A 59 -4.73 2.35 -3.74
C LEU A 59 -4.47 3.21 -4.98
N PRO A 60 -4.51 4.56 -4.93
CA PRO A 60 -4.34 5.40 -6.12
C PRO A 60 -2.97 5.22 -6.77
N PHE A 61 -1.91 5.22 -5.95
CA PHE A 61 -0.54 5.02 -6.41
C PHE A 61 -0.36 3.63 -7.03
N SER A 62 -0.83 2.59 -6.35
CA SER A 62 -0.73 1.20 -6.82
C SER A 62 -1.48 1.02 -8.13
N TYR A 63 -2.71 1.52 -8.22
CA TYR A 63 -3.52 1.48 -9.43
C TYR A 63 -2.81 2.17 -10.59
N ARG A 64 -2.26 3.37 -10.38
CA ARG A 64 -1.57 4.13 -11.43
C ARG A 64 -0.34 3.38 -11.96
N MET A 65 0.46 2.78 -11.09
CA MET A 65 1.67 2.07 -11.49
C MET A 65 1.36 0.74 -12.19
N ILE A 66 0.39 -0.03 -11.68
CA ILE A 66 -0.05 -1.27 -12.31
C ILE A 66 -0.71 -0.99 -13.66
N ARG A 67 -1.50 0.08 -13.76
CA ARG A 67 -2.08 0.51 -15.03
C ARG A 67 -0.99 0.90 -16.03
N ALA A 68 0.02 1.66 -15.61
CA ALA A 68 1.11 2.07 -16.50
C ALA A 68 1.84 0.86 -17.12
N VAL A 69 2.17 -0.16 -16.33
CA VAL A 69 2.81 -1.38 -16.86
C VAL A 69 1.86 -2.22 -17.70
N PHE A 70 0.56 -2.25 -17.38
CA PHE A 70 -0.42 -2.98 -18.18
C PHE A 70 -0.56 -2.37 -19.58
N PHE A 71 -0.58 -1.04 -19.68
CA PHE A 71 -0.64 -0.32 -20.96
C PHE A 71 0.69 -0.31 -21.73
N SER A 72 1.81 -0.72 -21.12
CA SER A 72 3.09 -0.86 -21.81
C SER A 72 3.28 -2.23 -22.44
N ILE A 73 2.32 -3.15 -22.32
CA ILE A 73 2.37 -4.47 -22.95
C ILE A 73 1.95 -4.33 -24.41
N ASP A 74 2.80 -4.79 -25.33
CA ASP A 74 2.44 -4.86 -26.75
C ASP A 74 1.36 -5.93 -26.98
N ASN A 75 0.42 -5.64 -27.89
CA ASN A 75 -0.69 -6.53 -28.20
C ASN A 75 -0.23 -7.91 -28.74
N ASP A 76 1.00 -8.00 -29.25
CA ASP A 76 1.60 -9.21 -29.81
C ASP A 76 1.52 -10.42 -28.87
N MET A 77 1.73 -10.22 -27.57
CA MET A 77 1.63 -11.31 -26.59
C MET A 77 0.19 -11.84 -26.46
N GLU A 78 -0.80 -10.94 -26.52
CA GLU A 78 -2.21 -11.29 -26.42
C GLU A 78 -2.72 -11.93 -27.72
N GLU A 79 -2.28 -11.41 -28.87
CA GLU A 79 -2.58 -11.93 -30.20
C GLU A 79 -1.97 -13.32 -30.43
N ALA A 80 -0.72 -13.55 -30.01
CA ALA A 80 -0.08 -14.86 -30.08
C ALA A 80 -0.82 -15.90 -29.23
N ALA A 81 -1.23 -15.55 -28.01
CA ALA A 81 -1.99 -16.43 -27.14
C ALA A 81 -3.36 -16.78 -27.75
N ARG A 82 -4.08 -15.78 -28.29
CA ARG A 82 -5.37 -15.99 -28.99
C ARG A 82 -5.21 -16.85 -30.24
N SER A 83 -4.13 -16.65 -31.00
CA SER A 83 -3.84 -17.44 -32.22
C SER A 83 -3.59 -18.92 -31.91
N MET A 84 -3.11 -19.23 -30.70
CA MET A 84 -2.98 -20.60 -30.19
C MET A 84 -4.28 -21.15 -29.58
N GLY A 85 -5.42 -20.47 -29.74
CA GLY A 85 -6.72 -20.90 -29.24
C GLY A 85 -6.96 -20.61 -27.75
N ALA A 86 -6.14 -19.77 -27.09
CA ALA A 86 -6.36 -19.40 -25.70
C ALA A 86 -7.56 -18.45 -25.55
N SER A 87 -8.38 -18.69 -24.53
CA SER A 87 -9.45 -17.76 -24.14
C SER A 87 -8.90 -16.49 -23.49
N SER A 88 -9.62 -15.37 -23.55
CA SER A 88 -9.19 -14.10 -22.94
C SER A 88 -8.85 -14.22 -21.45
N PHE A 89 -9.64 -15.00 -20.71
CA PHE A 89 -9.38 -15.24 -19.29
C PHE A 89 -8.08 -16.03 -19.06
N TYR A 90 -7.82 -17.05 -19.88
CA TYR A 90 -6.57 -17.80 -19.83
C TYR A 90 -5.37 -16.88 -20.14
N THR A 91 -5.45 -16.10 -21.21
CA THR A 91 -4.39 -15.15 -21.60
C THR A 91 -4.11 -14.15 -20.49
N MET A 92 -5.15 -13.59 -19.86
CA MET A 92 -4.99 -12.66 -18.74
C MET A 92 -4.23 -13.31 -17.57
N VAL A 93 -4.67 -14.48 -17.09
CA VAL A 93 -4.14 -15.08 -15.86
C VAL A 93 -2.80 -15.79 -16.07
N ARG A 94 -2.59 -16.42 -17.23
CA ARG A 94 -1.40 -17.24 -17.50
C ARG A 94 -0.32 -16.56 -18.31
N VAL A 95 -0.63 -15.47 -19.01
CA VAL A 95 0.34 -14.74 -19.85
C VAL A 95 0.56 -13.34 -19.28
N ILE A 96 -0.49 -12.55 -19.14
CA ILE A 96 -0.38 -11.12 -18.78
C ILE A 96 -0.01 -10.92 -17.30
N ILE A 97 -0.75 -11.55 -16.37
CA ILE A 97 -0.48 -11.40 -14.93
C ILE A 97 0.97 -11.80 -14.57
N PRO A 98 1.49 -12.97 -14.98
CA PRO A 98 2.89 -13.35 -14.70
C PRO A 98 3.91 -12.44 -15.36
N TYR A 99 3.56 -11.80 -16.48
CA TYR A 99 4.41 -10.83 -17.14
C TYR A 99 4.59 -9.56 -16.29
N ILE A 100 3.48 -8.97 -15.81
CA ILE A 100 3.50 -7.75 -14.98
C ILE A 100 3.85 -8.00 -13.50
N LEU A 101 3.75 -9.25 -13.03
CA LEU A 101 3.93 -9.61 -11.63
C LEU A 101 5.20 -9.03 -10.98
N PRO A 102 6.39 -9.02 -11.62
CA PRO A 102 7.58 -8.42 -11.00
C PRO A 102 7.42 -6.92 -10.72
N VAL A 103 6.74 -6.20 -11.60
CA VAL A 103 6.45 -4.77 -11.40
C VAL A 103 5.43 -4.59 -10.28
N VAL A 104 4.39 -5.43 -10.23
CA VAL A 104 3.42 -5.44 -9.12
C VAL A 104 4.13 -5.68 -7.78
N LEU A 105 5.06 -6.64 -7.72
CA LEU A 105 5.85 -6.92 -6.51
C LEU A 105 6.72 -5.72 -6.11
N SER A 106 7.34 -5.01 -7.06
CA SER A 106 8.07 -3.77 -6.75
C SER A 106 7.16 -2.71 -6.15
N VAL A 107 5.95 -2.54 -6.67
CA VAL A 107 4.95 -1.60 -6.10
C VAL A 107 4.57 -1.99 -4.68
N VAL A 108 4.36 -3.28 -4.41
CA VAL A 108 4.07 -3.79 -3.06
C VAL A 108 5.22 -3.47 -2.10
N VAL A 109 6.47 -3.71 -2.51
CA VAL A 109 7.64 -3.40 -1.68
C VAL A 109 7.75 -1.90 -1.41
N LEU A 110 7.53 -1.04 -2.41
CA LEU A 110 7.56 0.41 -2.25
C LEU A 110 6.48 0.90 -1.28
N ASN A 111 5.26 0.39 -1.40
CA ASN A 111 4.17 0.70 -0.48
C ASN A 111 4.49 0.24 0.95
N PHE A 112 4.96 -1.00 1.09
CA PHE A 112 5.35 -1.57 2.39
C PHE A 112 6.43 -0.69 3.05
N ASN A 113 7.47 -0.34 2.31
CA ASN A 113 8.56 0.50 2.80
C ASN A 113 8.05 1.87 3.26
N SER A 114 7.17 2.50 2.48
CA SER A 114 6.55 3.77 2.87
C SER A 114 5.67 3.67 4.11
N LEU A 115 5.06 2.50 4.38
CA LEU A 115 4.20 2.29 5.55
C LEU A 115 4.96 1.89 6.82
N LEU A 116 6.21 1.44 6.71
CA LEU A 116 7.04 1.05 7.88
C LEU A 116 7.25 2.21 8.87
N SER A 117 7.39 3.43 8.34
CA SER A 117 7.56 4.64 9.12
C SER A 117 6.32 5.55 9.10
N ASP A 118 5.14 5.02 8.74
CA ASP A 118 3.92 5.82 8.73
C ASP A 118 3.55 6.25 10.15
N TYR A 119 3.16 7.52 10.27
CA TYR A 119 2.66 8.13 11.48
C TYR A 119 1.25 8.70 11.28
N ASP A 120 1.00 9.36 10.15
CA ASP A 120 -0.19 10.18 9.91
C ASP A 120 -1.51 9.41 10.02
N LEU A 121 -1.56 8.18 9.50
CA LEU A 121 -2.73 7.32 9.63
C LEU A 121 -2.69 6.56 10.94
N SER A 122 -1.51 6.04 11.27
CA SER A 122 -1.29 5.24 12.47
C SER A 122 -1.75 5.94 13.72
N VAL A 123 -1.42 7.22 13.92
CA VAL A 123 -1.62 7.91 15.21
C VAL A 123 -3.08 7.96 15.65
N PHE A 124 -4.01 8.00 14.70
CA PHE A 124 -5.44 8.04 14.98
C PHE A 124 -6.09 6.65 15.04
N LEU A 125 -5.49 5.65 14.40
CA LEU A 125 -6.16 4.38 14.09
C LEU A 125 -5.46 3.12 14.62
N TYR A 126 -4.26 3.24 15.21
CA TYR A 126 -3.52 2.08 15.69
C TYR A 126 -4.24 1.39 16.87
N HIS A 127 -4.04 0.08 16.98
CA HIS A 127 -4.53 -0.70 18.11
C HIS A 127 -3.58 -0.50 19.31
N PRO A 128 -4.08 -0.21 20.53
CA PRO A 128 -3.23 0.07 21.70
C PRO A 128 -2.15 -0.98 22.00
N LEU A 129 -2.47 -2.27 21.84
CA LEU A 129 -1.52 -3.39 22.02
C LEU A 129 -0.55 -3.63 20.85
N PHE A 130 -0.77 -3.04 19.68
CA PHE A 130 0.00 -3.28 18.46
C PHE A 130 0.46 -1.95 17.86
N GLN A 131 1.41 -1.31 18.54
CA GLN A 131 1.94 0.00 18.14
C GLN A 131 2.86 -0.14 16.90
N PRO A 132 2.58 0.59 15.80
CA PRO A 132 3.49 0.68 14.67
C PRO A 132 4.81 1.36 15.05
N LEU A 133 5.90 1.00 14.37
CA LEU A 133 7.23 1.56 14.64
C LEU A 133 7.27 3.08 14.46
N GLY A 134 6.57 3.64 13.46
CA GLY A 134 6.47 5.09 13.28
C GLY A 134 5.90 5.82 14.49
N ILE A 135 4.95 5.21 15.21
CA ILE A 135 4.38 5.76 16.45
C ILE A 135 5.40 5.75 17.57
N VAL A 136 6.05 4.61 17.79
CA VAL A 136 7.06 4.45 18.86
C VAL A 136 8.22 5.43 18.67
N ILE A 137 8.70 5.58 17.44
CA ILE A 137 9.76 6.54 17.10
C ILE A 137 9.32 7.97 17.37
N LYS A 138 8.12 8.36 16.93
CA LYS A 138 7.62 9.72 17.17
C LYS A 138 7.49 10.00 18.67
N GLN A 139 6.86 9.10 19.42
CA GLN A 139 6.64 9.27 20.86
C GLN A 139 7.96 9.41 21.64
N SER A 140 9.02 8.78 21.14
CA SER A 140 10.36 8.88 21.73
C SER A 140 11.06 10.23 21.47
N THR A 141 10.49 11.09 20.62
CA THR A 141 10.98 12.44 20.31
C THR A 141 10.28 13.53 21.13
N ASP A 142 9.26 13.19 21.92
CA ASP A 142 8.54 14.16 22.74
C ASP A 142 9.46 14.79 23.81
N GLU A 143 9.23 16.06 24.14
CA GLU A 143 10.07 16.82 25.08
C GLU A 143 10.10 16.20 26.48
N THR A 144 9.05 15.47 26.83
CA THR A 144 8.93 14.73 28.10
C THR A 144 9.56 13.34 28.06
N ALA A 145 10.13 12.92 26.93
CA ALA A 145 10.75 11.61 26.78
C ALA A 145 12.03 11.51 27.62
N THR A 146 12.23 10.35 28.25
CA THR A 146 13.44 10.09 29.04
C THR A 146 14.67 10.00 28.12
N LEU A 147 15.86 10.27 28.66
CA LEU A 147 17.13 10.11 27.94
C LEU A 147 17.26 8.70 27.31
N ASN A 148 16.78 7.67 28.02
CA ASN A 148 16.77 6.30 27.54
C ASN A 148 15.82 6.11 26.33
N ALA A 149 14.65 6.74 26.33
CA ALA A 149 13.71 6.68 25.21
C ALA A 149 14.29 7.38 23.96
N GLN A 150 14.95 8.52 24.13
CA GLN A 150 15.65 9.20 23.05
C GLN A 150 16.80 8.34 22.48
N ALA A 151 17.53 7.61 23.34
CA ALA A 151 18.53 6.64 22.88
C ALA A 151 17.90 5.48 22.08
N MET A 152 16.76 4.95 22.53
CA MET A 152 16.03 3.90 21.81
C MET A 152 15.51 4.34 20.44
N MET A 153 15.14 5.62 20.28
CA MET A 153 14.72 6.17 18.99
C MET A 153 15.79 5.98 17.90
N PHE A 154 17.07 6.21 18.20
CA PHE A 154 18.15 5.95 17.26
C PHE A 154 18.25 4.47 16.87
N VAL A 155 18.07 3.56 17.85
CA VAL A 155 18.09 2.11 17.60
C VAL A 155 16.95 1.71 16.66
N TYR A 156 15.71 2.17 16.93
CA TYR A 156 14.57 1.89 16.06
C TYR A 156 14.74 2.50 14.67
N SER A 157 15.35 3.67 14.56
CA SER A 157 15.65 4.32 13.28
C SER A 157 16.63 3.49 12.43
N VAL A 158 17.69 2.95 13.05
CA VAL A 158 18.65 2.05 12.38
C VAL A 158 17.98 0.75 11.96
N ILE A 159 17.15 0.15 12.83
CA ILE A 159 16.39 -1.06 12.49
C ILE A 159 15.48 -0.82 11.29
N LEU A 160 14.72 0.28 11.29
CA LEU A 160 13.89 0.67 10.14
C LEU A 160 14.73 0.85 8.88
N MET A 161 15.88 1.53 8.96
CA MET A 161 16.77 1.72 7.82
C MET A 161 17.25 0.37 7.26
N ILE A 162 17.64 -0.58 8.11
CA ILE A 162 18.06 -1.92 7.71
C ILE A 162 16.89 -2.68 7.06
N MET A 163 15.70 -2.67 7.66
CA MET A 163 14.51 -3.32 7.11
C MET A 163 14.12 -2.73 5.75
N SER A 164 14.11 -1.40 5.64
CA SER A 164 13.80 -0.70 4.41
C SER A 164 14.83 -1.00 3.31
N SER A 165 16.11 -1.04 3.66
CA SER A 165 17.19 -1.37 2.73
C SER A 165 17.10 -2.82 2.26
N ALA A 166 16.83 -3.75 3.18
CA ALA A 166 16.65 -5.17 2.86
C ALA A 166 15.44 -5.40 1.94
N ALA A 167 14.32 -4.71 2.20
CA ALA A 167 13.13 -4.78 1.36
C ALA A 167 13.40 -4.29 -0.08
N LEU A 168 14.08 -3.14 -0.23
CA LEU A 168 14.45 -2.60 -1.55
C LEU A 168 15.49 -3.47 -2.27
N TYR A 169 16.47 -3.99 -1.54
CA TYR A 169 17.45 -4.92 -2.09
C TYR A 169 16.79 -6.21 -2.61
N LEU A 170 15.83 -6.75 -1.85
CA LEU A 170 15.06 -7.91 -2.30
C LEU A 170 14.25 -7.59 -3.57
N SER A 171 13.65 -6.40 -3.67
CA SER A 171 12.97 -5.95 -4.88
C SER A 171 13.91 -5.85 -6.09
N SER A 172 15.14 -5.35 -5.91
CA SER A 172 16.09 -5.19 -7.01
C SER A 172 16.57 -6.55 -7.57
N LEU A 173 16.67 -7.58 -6.73
CA LEU A 173 16.98 -8.95 -7.16
C LEU A 173 15.91 -9.54 -8.10
N PHE A 174 14.64 -9.19 -7.91
CA PHE A 174 13.57 -9.63 -8.81
C PHE A 174 13.61 -8.90 -10.17
N GLN A 175 14.10 -7.66 -10.19
CA GLN A 175 14.22 -6.84 -11.41
C GLN A 175 15.43 -7.23 -12.26
N GLY A 176 16.57 -7.54 -11.62
CA GLY A 176 17.84 -7.84 -12.31
C GLY A 176 17.85 -9.09 -13.20
N LYS A 177 16.88 -10.00 -13.05
CA LYS A 177 16.77 -11.22 -13.88
C LYS A 177 16.20 -10.99 -15.29
N ARG A 178 15.64 -9.80 -15.60
CA ARG A 178 14.97 -9.53 -16.89
C ARG A 178 15.61 -8.45 -17.78
N GLY A 179 16.55 -7.64 -17.28
CA GLY A 179 17.32 -6.68 -18.10
C GLY A 179 18.38 -7.31 -19.03
N LYS A 180 18.37 -8.64 -19.20
CA LYS A 180 19.33 -9.42 -20.02
C LYS A 180 18.63 -10.30 -21.07
N ARG A 181 17.35 -10.08 -21.35
CA ARG A 181 16.61 -10.79 -22.39
C ARG A 181 15.95 -9.82 -23.35
#